data_AF-A0AAV7A7Y7-F1
#
_entry.id   AF-A0AAV7A7Y7-F1
#
_cell.length_a   1.000
_cell.length_b   1.000
_cell.length_c   1.000
_cell.angle_alpha   90.00
_cell.angle_beta   90.00
_cell.angle_gamma   90.00
#
_symmetry.space_group_name_H-M   'P 1'
#
loop_
_entity.id
_entity.type
_entity.pdbx_description
1 polymer ?
#
loop_
_entity_poly.entity_id
_entity_poly.type
_entity_poly.pdbx_seq_one_letter_code
_entity_poly.pdbx_strand_id
1 'polypeptide(L)'
;MSAVVCVGSISNIKALWESRIQKHQDELKAERGQRGKSSVGEISNVWESRIQLSKLKEKVYNEDGRLILRIEKEEWKTLPGCLVKLPQLQEWQLHRTGLTTIPTFIANFNNLLVLDLSRNVINKIPREIGRLTKLRELLLSYNRIAEVPAEISGCENLERLELAVNKDISELPDQLGKLTQLTHLDLNMNQFTTIPRAVLELPALEWLDMGSNKLKTLPEDVDKMQCLHTLWLQRNEISDLPDSIGHLQNLSTLVLTNNRMRGIPACLQSLRNLRFVNFRDNPLELEVSLPPSEDEEEEEERDLFGLQFMHAYIQESLNSGSTDNEFLNKDEDLFS
;
A
#
# COMPACT_ATOMS: atom_id res chain seq x y z
N MET A 1 79.18 72.64 11.20
CA MET A 1 79.84 71.31 11.32
C MET A 1 78.86 70.36 11.97
N SER A 2 78.59 69.27 11.25
CA SER A 2 77.83 68.04 11.54
C SER A 2 76.51 68.06 12.31
N ALA A 3 75.48 67.62 11.60
CA ALA A 3 74.15 67.26 12.07
C ALA A 3 74.12 65.80 12.55
N VAL A 4 73.36 65.54 13.62
CA VAL A 4 72.80 64.22 13.91
C VAL A 4 71.30 64.41 14.09
N VAL A 5 70.54 64.10 13.05
CA VAL A 5 69.08 64.04 13.10
C VAL A 5 68.70 62.61 13.47
N CYS A 6 68.14 62.41 14.66
CA CYS A 6 67.50 61.15 15.03
C CYS A 6 66.22 60.98 14.21
N VAL A 7 66.33 60.30 13.07
CA VAL A 7 65.20 59.81 12.29
C VAL A 7 64.72 58.51 12.94
N GLY A 8 63.75 58.60 13.85
CA GLY A 8 63.21 57.40 14.50
C GLY A 8 62.14 57.70 15.54
N SER A 9 60.89 57.95 15.11
CA SER A 9 59.72 57.72 16.00
C SER A 9 58.35 57.81 15.33
N ILE A 10 58.17 58.55 14.23
CA ILE A 10 56.82 58.78 13.70
C ILE A 10 56.31 57.61 12.83
N SER A 11 57.18 56.97 12.03
CA SER A 11 56.78 55.84 11.19
C SER A 11 56.40 54.59 12.00
N ASN A 12 57.05 54.36 13.14
CA ASN A 12 56.76 53.20 13.99
C ASN A 12 55.44 53.34 14.75
N ILE A 13 55.08 54.56 15.18
CA ILE A 13 53.80 54.81 15.86
C ILE A 13 52.63 54.73 14.87
N LYS A 14 52.82 55.24 13.64
CA LYS A 14 51.81 55.14 12.57
C LYS A 14 51.56 53.68 12.16
N ALA A 15 52.63 52.89 11.99
CA ALA A 15 52.52 51.46 11.70
C ALA A 15 51.84 50.67 12.84
N LEU A 16 52.11 51.04 14.10
CA LEU A 16 51.45 50.42 15.26
C LEU A 16 49.95 50.75 15.31
N TRP A 17 49.57 51.99 14.97
CA TRP A 17 48.17 52.43 14.93
C TRP A 17 47.39 51.78 13.78
N GLU A 18 47.96 51.72 12.58
CA GLU A 18 47.35 51.07 11.42
C GLU A 18 47.16 49.55 11.66
N SER A 19 48.14 48.89 12.29
CA SER A 19 48.03 47.48 12.69
C SER A 19 46.91 47.24 13.71
N ARG A 20 46.71 48.18 14.66
CA ARG A 20 45.68 48.08 15.70
C ARG A 20 44.26 48.32 15.14
N ILE A 21 44.12 49.25 14.19
CA ILE A 21 42.87 49.49 13.47
C ILE A 21 42.51 48.28 12.61
N GLN A 22 43.48 47.71 11.89
CA GLN A 22 43.27 46.54 11.07
C GLN A 22 42.83 45.33 11.92
N LYS A 23 43.50 45.09 13.04
CA LYS A 23 43.13 44.03 13.99
C LYS A 23 41.72 44.23 14.54
N HIS A 24 41.33 45.46 14.88
CA HIS A 24 39.99 45.74 15.38
C HIS A 24 38.91 45.58 14.28
N GLN A 25 39.22 45.93 13.03
CA GLN A 25 38.32 45.68 11.90
C GLN A 25 38.18 44.19 11.57
N ASP A 26 39.26 43.42 11.73
CA ASP A 26 39.25 41.97 11.52
C ASP A 26 38.54 41.25 12.68
N GLU A 27 38.66 41.73 13.92
CA GLU A 27 37.88 41.27 15.07
C GLU A 27 36.38 41.60 14.89
N LEU A 28 36.02 42.80 14.43
CA LEU A 28 34.63 43.16 14.12
C LEU A 28 34.05 42.36 12.94
N LYS A 29 34.88 42.00 11.95
CA LYS A 29 34.48 41.09 10.86
C LYS A 29 34.37 39.64 11.33
N ALA A 30 35.22 39.20 12.24
CA ALA A 30 35.15 37.87 12.87
C ALA A 30 33.91 37.75 13.78
N GLU A 31 33.60 38.79 14.56
CA GLU A 31 32.39 38.86 15.39
C GLU A 31 31.11 38.95 14.54
N ARG A 32 31.11 39.71 13.44
CA ARG A 32 30.00 39.71 12.46
C ARG A 32 29.89 38.38 11.70
N GLY A 33 31.00 37.71 11.43
CA GLY A 33 31.07 36.39 10.80
C GLY A 33 30.61 35.25 11.71
N GLN A 34 30.82 35.38 13.03
CA GLN A 34 30.37 34.41 14.04
C GLN A 34 28.93 34.66 14.51
N ARG A 35 28.49 35.93 14.67
CA ARG A 35 27.09 36.24 15.07
C ARG A 35 26.10 36.25 13.90
N GLY A 36 26.56 36.50 12.67
CA GLY A 36 25.71 36.65 11.49
C GLY A 36 25.34 35.35 10.76
N LYS A 37 26.04 34.23 11.01
CA LYS A 37 25.78 32.97 10.28
C LYS A 37 24.74 32.05 10.93
N SER A 38 24.62 32.02 12.27
CA SER A 38 23.58 31.23 12.95
C SER A 38 22.25 32.00 13.02
N SER A 39 22.29 33.28 13.44
CA SER A 39 21.06 34.05 13.69
C SER A 39 20.31 34.45 12.41
N VAL A 40 21.01 34.86 11.34
CA VAL A 40 20.36 35.25 10.07
C VAL A 40 19.87 34.02 9.29
N GLY A 41 20.59 32.90 9.36
CA GLY A 41 20.13 31.62 8.81
C GLY A 41 18.92 31.07 9.57
N GLU A 42 18.94 31.13 10.91
CA GLU A 42 17.78 30.78 11.75
C GLU A 42 16.57 31.68 11.49
N ILE A 43 16.77 33.00 11.35
CA ILE A 43 15.70 33.93 11.01
C ILE A 43 15.17 33.62 9.60
N SER A 44 16.02 33.46 8.58
CA SER A 44 15.61 33.09 7.21
C SER A 44 14.79 31.79 7.19
N ASN A 45 15.27 30.76 7.89
CA ASN A 45 14.57 29.48 8.01
C ASN A 45 13.21 29.61 8.74
N VAL A 46 13.12 30.48 9.75
CA VAL A 46 11.86 30.77 10.47
C VAL A 46 10.87 31.51 9.57
N TRP A 47 11.32 32.49 8.78
CA TRP A 47 10.48 33.21 7.83
C TRP A 47 9.98 32.30 6.71
N GLU A 48 10.85 31.47 6.12
CA GLU A 48 10.47 30.46 5.12
C GLU A 48 9.46 29.46 5.67
N SER A 49 9.70 28.95 6.89
CA SER A 49 8.76 28.06 7.58
C SER A 49 7.39 28.69 7.82
N ARG A 50 7.33 30.00 8.10
CA ARG A 50 6.07 30.74 8.28
C ARG A 50 5.31 30.90 6.97
N ILE A 51 6.01 31.20 5.87
CA ILE A 51 5.40 31.30 4.54
C ILE A 51 4.83 29.95 4.11
N GLN A 52 5.61 28.86 4.26
CA GLN A 52 5.14 27.51 3.96
C GLN A 52 3.93 27.11 4.80
N LEU A 53 3.94 27.44 6.11
CA LEU A 53 2.80 27.18 6.98
C LEU A 53 1.54 27.94 6.55
N SER A 54 1.68 29.19 6.09
CA SER A 54 0.55 29.96 5.55
C SER A 54 -0.05 29.27 4.33
N LYS A 55 0.80 28.87 3.37
CA LYS A 55 0.37 28.14 2.18
C LYS A 55 -0.32 26.81 2.53
N LEU A 56 0.21 26.08 3.51
CA LEU A 56 -0.41 24.84 3.97
C LEU A 56 -1.78 25.09 4.59
N LYS A 57 -1.93 26.13 5.40
CA LYS A 57 -3.22 26.49 6.02
C LYS A 57 -4.29 26.82 4.99
N GLU A 58 -3.92 27.43 3.87
CA GLU A 58 -4.84 27.69 2.75
C GLU A 58 -5.32 26.41 2.05
N LYS A 59 -4.61 25.29 2.23
CA LYS A 59 -4.95 23.96 1.72
C LYS A 59 -5.69 23.09 2.74
N VAL A 60 -6.00 23.63 3.92
CA VAL A 60 -6.79 22.93 4.94
C VAL A 60 -8.25 23.32 4.78
N TYR A 61 -9.09 22.32 4.63
CA TYR A 61 -10.53 22.44 4.50
C TYR A 61 -11.21 21.77 5.69
N ASN A 62 -12.42 22.23 6.00
CA ASN A 62 -13.30 21.54 6.93
C ASN A 62 -14.44 20.93 6.12
N GLU A 63 -14.53 19.60 6.13
CA GLU A 63 -15.55 18.83 5.44
C GLU A 63 -16.16 17.88 6.47
N ASP A 64 -17.47 17.99 6.70
CA ASP A 64 -18.22 17.21 7.69
C ASP A 64 -17.62 17.18 9.11
N GLY A 65 -17.00 18.29 9.54
CA GLY A 65 -16.36 18.41 10.85
C GLY A 65 -14.94 17.83 10.91
N ARG A 66 -14.41 17.32 9.79
CA ARG A 66 -13.04 16.83 9.66
C ARG A 66 -12.13 17.88 9.06
N LEU A 67 -10.93 18.00 9.63
CA LEU A 67 -9.90 18.89 9.09
C LEU A 67 -9.05 18.11 8.09
N ILE A 68 -9.25 18.45 6.81
CA ILE A 68 -8.65 17.78 5.66
C ILE A 68 -7.55 18.65 5.08
N LEU A 69 -6.34 18.13 4.96
CA LEU A 69 -5.28 18.72 4.15
C LEU A 69 -5.37 18.16 2.73
N ARG A 70 -5.75 19.00 1.76
CA ARG A 70 -5.86 18.60 0.36
C ARG A 70 -4.82 19.31 -0.51
N ILE A 71 -3.95 18.53 -1.16
CA ILE A 71 -2.89 19.04 -2.05
C ILE A 71 -3.03 18.34 -3.41
N GLU A 72 -3.44 19.09 -4.44
CA GLU A 72 -3.76 18.53 -5.77
C GLU A 72 -2.75 18.89 -6.86
N LYS A 73 -1.55 19.37 -6.49
CA LYS A 73 -0.50 19.82 -7.43
C LYS A 73 0.89 19.40 -6.94
N GLU A 74 1.84 19.26 -7.87
CA GLU A 74 3.26 18.93 -7.60
C GLU A 74 4.07 20.04 -6.88
N GLU A 75 3.42 20.87 -6.07
CA GLU A 75 4.06 21.98 -5.36
C GLU A 75 5.03 21.47 -4.28
N TRP A 76 4.76 20.30 -3.68
CA TRP A 76 5.57 19.70 -2.63
C TRP A 76 5.96 18.25 -2.94
N LYS A 77 7.17 18.08 -3.49
CA LYS A 77 7.83 16.76 -3.59
C LYS A 77 8.27 16.22 -2.23
N THR A 78 8.45 17.11 -1.26
CA THR A 78 8.71 16.80 0.15
C THR A 78 7.85 17.71 1.02
N LEU A 79 7.20 17.14 2.03
CA LEU A 79 6.36 17.91 2.94
C LEU A 79 7.22 18.69 3.94
N PRO A 80 6.96 19.99 4.13
CA PRO A 80 7.79 20.81 5.01
C PRO A 80 7.53 20.46 6.48
N GLY A 81 8.58 20.45 7.30
CA GLY A 81 8.51 20.12 8.72
C GLY A 81 7.62 21.05 9.54
N CYS A 82 7.28 22.25 9.04
CA CYS A 82 6.34 23.15 9.73
C CYS A 82 4.91 22.60 9.79
N LEU A 83 4.57 21.57 8.99
CA LEU A 83 3.27 20.92 9.00
C LEU A 83 2.91 20.35 10.38
N VAL A 84 3.90 19.99 11.21
CA VAL A 84 3.70 19.54 12.61
C VAL A 84 2.97 20.56 13.48
N LYS A 85 2.88 21.82 13.06
CA LYS A 85 2.10 22.88 13.74
C LYS A 85 0.58 22.75 13.51
N LEU A 86 0.14 21.76 12.74
CA LEU A 86 -1.27 21.46 12.47
C LEU A 86 -1.67 20.05 12.99
N PRO A 87 -1.40 19.68 14.25
CA PRO A 87 -1.63 18.32 14.76
C PRO A 87 -3.12 17.92 14.82
N GLN A 88 -4.02 18.89 14.63
CA GLN A 88 -5.47 18.68 14.60
C GLN A 88 -5.98 18.07 13.29
N LEU A 89 -5.15 17.96 12.25
CA LEU A 89 -5.56 17.35 10.98
C LEU A 89 -6.02 15.92 11.19
N GLN A 90 -7.14 15.58 10.56
CA GLN A 90 -7.77 14.27 10.63
C GLN A 90 -7.64 13.51 9.31
N GLU A 91 -7.39 14.22 8.21
CA GLU A 91 -7.29 13.58 6.90
C GLU A 91 -6.27 14.27 6.01
N TRP A 92 -5.48 13.46 5.32
CA TRP A 92 -4.49 13.89 4.35
C TRP A 92 -4.87 13.32 2.98
N GLN A 93 -5.18 14.20 2.04
CA GLN A 93 -5.51 13.88 0.64
C GLN A 93 -4.43 14.48 -0.26
N LEU A 94 -3.35 13.74 -0.49
CA LEU A 94 -2.18 14.18 -1.25
C LEU A 94 -1.99 13.28 -2.47
N HIS A 95 -2.99 13.27 -3.35
CA HIS A 95 -2.99 12.47 -4.56
C HIS A 95 -2.21 13.16 -5.69
N ARG A 96 -1.35 12.43 -6.41
CA ARG A 96 -0.62 12.96 -7.60
C ARG A 96 0.24 14.20 -7.30
N THR A 97 0.95 14.23 -6.17
CA THR A 97 1.82 15.37 -5.81
C THR A 97 3.30 15.12 -6.11
N GLY A 98 3.66 13.91 -6.56
CA GLY A 98 5.05 13.52 -6.80
C GLY A 98 5.85 13.34 -5.51
N LEU A 99 5.18 13.03 -4.39
CA LEU A 99 5.81 12.79 -3.09
C LEU A 99 6.73 11.56 -3.18
N THR A 100 7.97 11.69 -2.73
CA THR A 100 8.96 10.59 -2.76
C THR A 100 9.07 9.83 -1.46
N THR A 101 8.72 10.46 -0.33
CA THR A 101 8.82 9.87 1.00
C THR A 101 7.69 10.35 1.90
N ILE A 102 7.24 9.46 2.78
CA ILE A 102 6.39 9.85 3.91
C ILE A 102 7.31 10.40 5.00
N PRO A 103 7.11 11.63 5.47
CA PRO A 103 7.97 12.22 6.49
C PRO A 103 7.79 11.51 7.84
N THR A 104 8.89 11.29 8.58
CA THR A 104 8.85 10.63 9.90
C THR A 104 8.04 11.41 10.94
N PHE A 105 7.90 12.73 10.77
CA PHE A 105 7.05 13.55 11.62
C PHE A 105 5.55 13.25 11.47
N ILE A 106 5.15 12.35 10.56
CA ILE A 106 3.77 11.84 10.46
C ILE A 106 3.27 11.31 11.80
N ALA A 107 4.16 10.76 12.63
CA ALA A 107 3.87 10.31 13.99
C ALA A 107 3.34 11.39 14.95
N ASN A 108 3.36 12.67 14.57
CA ASN A 108 2.78 13.75 15.37
C ASN A 108 1.28 13.96 15.12
N PHE A 109 0.70 13.33 14.10
CA PHE A 109 -0.71 13.48 13.71
C PHE A 109 -1.58 12.39 14.36
N ASN A 110 -1.63 12.36 15.69
CA ASN A 110 -2.37 11.34 16.46
C ASN A 110 -3.90 11.36 16.26
N ASN A 111 -4.43 12.36 15.55
CA ASN A 111 -5.85 12.47 15.20
C ASN A 111 -6.15 12.06 13.75
N LEU A 112 -5.13 11.62 13.00
CA LEU A 112 -5.30 11.23 11.61
C LEU A 112 -6.15 9.95 11.53
N LEU A 113 -7.22 10.03 10.76
CA LEU A 113 -8.17 8.97 10.46
C LEU A 113 -7.94 8.40 9.06
N VAL A 114 -7.59 9.27 8.10
CA VAL A 114 -7.41 8.89 6.69
C VAL A 114 -6.10 9.47 6.18
N LEU A 115 -5.26 8.62 5.59
CA LEU A 115 -4.01 8.99 4.94
C LEU A 115 -4.03 8.48 3.50
N ASP A 116 -4.46 9.34 2.58
CA ASP A 116 -4.41 9.10 1.14
C ASP A 116 -3.16 9.76 0.53
N LEU A 117 -2.21 8.90 0.16
CA LEU A 117 -0.99 9.24 -0.55
C LEU A 117 -0.90 8.49 -1.89
N SER A 118 -2.04 8.09 -2.45
CA SER A 118 -2.10 7.33 -3.69
C SER A 118 -1.56 8.12 -4.90
N ARG A 119 -1.08 7.40 -5.91
CA ARG A 119 -0.51 7.95 -7.15
C ARG A 119 0.66 8.92 -6.90
N ASN A 120 1.60 8.54 -6.06
CA ASN A 120 2.86 9.25 -5.84
C ASN A 120 4.06 8.41 -6.30
N VAL A 121 5.26 8.76 -5.84
CA VAL A 121 6.50 7.99 -6.10
C VAL A 121 7.15 7.57 -4.79
N ILE A 122 6.33 7.30 -3.77
CA ILE A 122 6.77 6.88 -2.44
C ILE A 122 7.42 5.51 -2.54
N ASN A 123 8.64 5.37 -2.01
CA ASN A 123 9.38 4.11 -2.06
C ASN A 123 9.41 3.34 -0.74
N LYS A 124 9.04 3.99 0.37
CA LYS A 124 9.12 3.41 1.70
C LYS A 124 8.05 3.97 2.62
N ILE A 125 7.45 3.09 3.41
CA ILE A 125 6.63 3.44 4.57
C ILE A 125 7.55 3.52 5.80
N PRO A 126 7.61 4.66 6.52
CA PRO A 126 8.42 4.81 7.71
C PRO A 126 7.82 4.03 8.89
N ARG A 127 8.68 3.56 9.81
CA ARG A 127 8.26 2.81 11.01
C ARG A 127 7.34 3.64 11.91
N GLU A 128 7.49 4.95 11.85
CA GLU A 128 6.68 5.95 12.54
C GLU A 128 5.19 5.88 12.19
N ILE A 129 4.80 5.21 11.09
CA ILE A 129 3.39 4.98 10.74
C ILE A 129 2.63 4.29 11.89
N GLY A 130 3.30 3.39 12.62
CA GLY A 130 2.71 2.63 13.73
C GLY A 130 2.27 3.48 14.93
N ARG A 131 2.58 4.78 14.94
CA ARG A 131 2.12 5.70 15.99
C ARG A 131 0.74 6.29 15.70
N LEU A 132 0.19 6.08 14.51
CA LEU A 132 -1.12 6.58 14.12
C LEU A 132 -2.23 5.62 14.58
N THR A 133 -2.41 5.52 15.89
CA THR A 133 -3.34 4.55 16.49
C THR A 133 -4.81 4.77 16.10
N LYS A 134 -5.18 5.99 15.67
CA LYS A 134 -6.54 6.31 15.20
C LYS A 134 -6.74 6.15 13.69
N LEU A 135 -5.70 5.80 12.94
CA LEU A 135 -5.79 5.68 11.50
C LEU A 135 -6.73 4.54 11.13
N ARG A 136 -7.71 4.83 10.27
CA ARG A 136 -8.72 3.90 9.76
C ARG A 136 -8.45 3.52 8.31
N GLU A 137 -7.96 4.45 7.52
CA GLU A 137 -7.71 4.22 6.09
C GLU A 137 -6.30 4.66 5.70
N LEU A 138 -5.54 3.74 5.11
CA LEU A 138 -4.21 4.00 4.56
C LEU A 138 -4.21 3.65 3.07
N LEU A 139 -4.23 4.67 2.21
CA LEU A 139 -4.30 4.51 0.76
C LEU A 139 -2.93 4.84 0.15
N LEU A 140 -2.24 3.80 -0.29
CA LEU A 140 -0.88 3.88 -0.84
C LEU A 140 -0.78 3.26 -2.24
N SER A 141 -1.93 3.06 -2.89
CA SER A 141 -1.99 2.54 -4.26
C SER A 141 -1.24 3.43 -5.26
N TYR A 142 -0.67 2.82 -6.30
CA TYR A 142 0.12 3.49 -7.35
C TYR A 142 1.33 4.26 -6.79
N ASN A 143 2.18 3.56 -6.04
CA ASN A 143 3.46 4.07 -5.55
C ASN A 143 4.62 3.16 -6.01
N ARG A 144 5.77 3.21 -5.34
CA ARG A 144 6.95 2.39 -5.59
C ARG A 144 7.43 1.69 -4.31
N ILE A 145 6.50 1.36 -3.42
CA ILE A 145 6.81 0.80 -2.11
C ILE A 145 7.38 -0.60 -2.31
N ALA A 146 8.55 -0.84 -1.74
CA ALA A 146 9.19 -2.16 -1.78
C ALA A 146 8.83 -3.04 -0.57
N GLU A 147 8.66 -2.42 0.61
CA GLU A 147 8.45 -3.12 1.88
C GLU A 147 7.38 -2.44 2.73
N VAL A 148 6.59 -3.26 3.43
CA VAL A 148 5.64 -2.81 4.48
C VAL A 148 6.30 -3.05 5.85
N PRO A 149 6.49 -2.02 6.69
CA PRO A 149 7.14 -2.17 7.99
C PRO A 149 6.25 -2.93 8.98
N ALA A 150 6.84 -3.73 9.86
CA ALA A 150 6.13 -4.46 10.91
C ALA A 150 5.34 -3.53 11.86
N GLU A 151 5.80 -2.30 12.01
CA GLU A 151 5.15 -1.25 12.79
C GLU A 151 3.77 -0.84 12.25
N ILE A 152 3.39 -1.25 11.02
CA ILE A 152 2.02 -1.04 10.53
C ILE A 152 0.97 -1.61 11.50
N SER A 153 1.32 -2.67 12.23
CA SER A 153 0.51 -3.29 13.28
C SER A 153 0.13 -2.36 14.44
N GLY A 154 0.84 -1.24 14.61
CA GLY A 154 0.49 -0.20 15.60
C GLY A 154 -0.70 0.68 15.19
N CYS A 155 -1.14 0.60 13.92
CA CYS A 155 -2.38 1.23 13.47
C CYS A 155 -3.58 0.37 13.87
N GLU A 156 -3.83 0.22 15.17
CA GLU A 156 -4.78 -0.75 15.74
C GLU A 156 -6.23 -0.61 15.24
N ASN A 157 -6.62 0.59 14.78
CA ASN A 157 -7.94 0.88 14.23
C ASN A 157 -8.00 0.87 12.69
N LEU A 158 -6.98 0.34 12.01
CA LEU A 158 -6.94 0.31 10.55
C LEU A 158 -7.99 -0.65 10.00
N GLU A 159 -8.89 -0.11 9.18
CA GLU A 159 -10.02 -0.80 8.56
C GLU A 159 -9.78 -1.08 7.07
N ARG A 160 -9.07 -0.17 6.38
CA ARG A 160 -8.76 -0.25 4.95
C ARG A 160 -7.29 0.01 4.69
N LEU A 161 -6.63 -0.94 4.02
CA LEU A 161 -5.25 -0.83 3.55
C LEU A 161 -5.20 -1.08 2.05
N GLU A 162 -4.80 -0.06 1.28
CA GLU A 162 -4.59 -0.22 -0.15
C GLU A 162 -3.12 -0.07 -0.54
N LEU A 163 -2.58 -1.10 -1.15
CA LEU A 163 -1.20 -1.20 -1.61
C LEU A 163 -1.12 -1.64 -3.08
N ALA A 164 -2.19 -1.44 -3.85
CA ALA A 164 -2.25 -1.83 -5.24
C ALA A 164 -1.17 -1.11 -6.07
N VAL A 165 -0.62 -1.78 -7.09
CA VAL A 165 0.29 -1.16 -8.06
C VAL A 165 1.53 -0.53 -7.39
N ASN A 166 2.22 -1.27 -6.52
CA ASN A 166 3.49 -0.85 -5.90
C ASN A 166 4.73 -1.54 -6.50
N LYS A 167 4.52 -2.38 -7.53
CA LYS A 167 5.50 -3.06 -8.39
C LYS A 167 6.43 -4.06 -7.71
N ASP A 168 6.92 -3.80 -6.50
CA ASP A 168 8.02 -4.56 -5.88
C ASP A 168 7.62 -5.29 -4.58
N ILE A 169 6.39 -5.07 -4.06
CA ILE A 169 5.92 -5.78 -2.87
C ILE A 169 5.73 -7.26 -3.19
N SER A 170 6.39 -8.12 -2.42
CA SER A 170 6.29 -9.60 -2.55
C SER A 170 6.02 -10.31 -1.24
N GLU A 171 6.13 -9.62 -0.10
CA GLU A 171 5.88 -10.13 1.24
C GLU A 171 5.20 -9.06 2.11
N LEU A 172 4.57 -9.51 3.19
CA LEU A 172 3.99 -8.67 4.24
C LEU A 172 4.55 -9.14 5.59
N PRO A 173 4.78 -8.22 6.54
CA PRO A 173 5.26 -8.59 7.87
C PRO A 173 4.22 -9.42 8.61
N ASP A 174 4.64 -10.46 9.34
CA ASP A 174 3.75 -11.32 10.16
C ASP A 174 2.89 -10.52 11.13
N GLN A 175 3.39 -9.38 11.61
CA GLN A 175 2.68 -8.49 12.52
C GLN A 175 1.41 -7.88 11.91
N LEU A 176 1.27 -7.86 10.58
CA LEU A 176 0.05 -7.40 9.92
C LEU A 176 -1.18 -8.20 10.39
N GLY A 177 -1.03 -9.50 10.68
CA GLY A 177 -2.11 -10.35 11.21
C GLY A 177 -2.68 -9.89 12.55
N LYS A 178 -2.06 -8.92 13.23
CA LYS A 178 -2.56 -8.32 14.48
C LYS A 178 -3.63 -7.25 14.26
N LEU A 179 -3.87 -6.82 13.02
CA LEU A 179 -4.85 -5.79 12.70
C LEU A 179 -6.28 -6.35 12.77
N THR A 180 -6.85 -6.31 13.98
CA THR A 180 -8.16 -6.90 14.26
C THR A 180 -9.34 -6.22 13.58
N GLN A 181 -9.17 -4.96 13.16
CA GLN A 181 -10.21 -4.16 12.51
C GLN A 181 -10.12 -4.12 10.99
N LEU A 182 -9.07 -4.72 10.39
CA LEU A 182 -8.82 -4.63 8.96
C LEU A 182 -9.81 -5.51 8.19
N THR A 183 -10.72 -4.86 7.47
CA THR A 183 -11.79 -5.50 6.70
C THR A 183 -11.50 -5.50 5.20
N HIS A 184 -10.71 -4.53 4.72
CA HIS A 184 -10.41 -4.34 3.30
C HIS A 184 -8.91 -4.29 3.06
N LEU A 185 -8.40 -5.21 2.23
CA LEU A 185 -6.99 -5.27 1.85
C LEU A 185 -6.84 -5.39 0.32
N ASP A 186 -6.23 -4.38 -0.29
CA ASP A 186 -5.91 -4.36 -1.72
C ASP A 186 -4.40 -4.55 -1.95
N LEU A 187 -4.03 -5.66 -2.58
CA LEU A 187 -2.67 -6.05 -2.96
C LEU A 187 -2.56 -6.28 -4.48
N ASN A 188 -3.50 -5.78 -5.27
CA ASN A 188 -3.55 -5.96 -6.71
C ASN A 188 -2.28 -5.43 -7.41
N MET A 189 -1.83 -6.08 -8.49
CA MET A 189 -0.67 -5.65 -9.28
C MET A 189 0.63 -5.49 -8.46
N ASN A 190 1.01 -6.55 -7.75
CA ASN A 190 2.27 -6.66 -7.01
C ASN A 190 3.07 -7.92 -7.46
N GLN A 191 3.94 -8.48 -6.62
CA GLN A 191 4.81 -9.61 -6.95
C GLN A 191 4.60 -10.82 -6.03
N PHE A 192 3.42 -10.95 -5.41
CA PHE A 192 3.13 -12.08 -4.51
C PHE A 192 3.12 -13.40 -5.27
N THR A 193 3.80 -14.41 -4.73
CA THR A 193 3.81 -15.79 -5.26
C THR A 193 2.92 -16.75 -4.47
N THR A 194 2.49 -16.34 -3.28
CA THR A 194 1.49 -17.00 -2.43
C THR A 194 0.76 -15.96 -1.59
N ILE A 195 -0.36 -16.35 -0.95
CA ILE A 195 -1.03 -15.52 0.05
C ILE A 195 -0.17 -15.52 1.32
N PRO A 196 0.31 -14.35 1.81
CA PRO A 196 1.15 -14.31 3.00
C PRO A 196 0.40 -14.82 4.24
N ARG A 197 1.13 -15.52 5.13
CA ARG A 197 0.58 -16.02 6.40
C ARG A 197 -0.12 -14.92 7.20
N ALA A 198 0.44 -13.71 7.20
CA ALA A 198 -0.15 -12.58 7.90
C ALA A 198 -1.58 -12.23 7.43
N VAL A 199 -1.90 -12.48 6.15
CA VAL A 199 -3.25 -12.25 5.58
C VAL A 199 -4.22 -13.34 6.06
N LEU A 200 -3.76 -14.59 6.14
CA LEU A 200 -4.56 -15.72 6.65
C LEU A 200 -4.95 -15.54 8.13
N GLU A 201 -4.17 -14.75 8.88
CA GLU A 201 -4.37 -14.50 10.31
C GLU A 201 -5.21 -13.24 10.60
N LEU A 202 -5.71 -12.52 9.57
CA LEU A 202 -6.57 -11.34 9.76
C LEU A 202 -8.00 -11.76 10.14
N PRO A 203 -8.47 -11.49 11.37
CA PRO A 203 -9.69 -12.09 11.90
C PRO A 203 -10.98 -11.48 11.34
N ALA A 204 -10.92 -10.24 10.82
CA ALA A 204 -12.08 -9.49 10.33
C ALA A 204 -12.01 -9.19 8.84
N LEU A 205 -11.09 -9.83 8.08
CA LEU A 205 -10.92 -9.54 6.67
C LEU A 205 -12.15 -10.00 5.87
N GLU A 206 -12.77 -9.06 5.16
CA GLU A 206 -13.99 -9.29 4.37
C GLU A 206 -13.73 -9.20 2.86
N TRP A 207 -12.78 -8.36 2.45
CA TRP A 207 -12.47 -8.10 1.05
C TRP A 207 -10.96 -8.17 0.81
N LEU A 208 -10.55 -9.05 -0.09
CA LEU A 208 -9.15 -9.25 -0.49
C LEU A 208 -9.01 -9.25 -2.01
N ASP A 209 -8.20 -8.33 -2.52
CA ASP A 209 -7.75 -8.34 -3.93
C ASP A 209 -6.27 -8.64 -4.03
N MET A 210 -5.95 -9.76 -4.66
CA MET A 210 -4.60 -10.19 -5.01
C MET A 210 -4.48 -10.47 -6.51
N GLY A 211 -5.31 -9.85 -7.33
CA GLY A 211 -5.25 -9.95 -8.78
C GLY A 211 -3.94 -9.40 -9.36
N SER A 212 -3.58 -9.84 -10.56
CA SER A 212 -2.37 -9.42 -11.28
C SER A 212 -1.08 -9.62 -10.47
N ASN A 213 -0.96 -10.75 -9.77
CA ASN A 213 0.24 -11.19 -9.05
C ASN A 213 0.84 -12.44 -9.75
N LYS A 214 1.65 -13.22 -9.03
CA LYS A 214 2.31 -14.45 -9.51
C LYS A 214 1.89 -15.67 -8.70
N LEU A 215 0.67 -15.65 -8.15
CA LEU A 215 0.16 -16.74 -7.32
C LEU A 215 0.04 -18.01 -8.16
N LYS A 216 0.63 -19.12 -7.70
CA LYS A 216 0.53 -20.43 -8.38
C LYS A 216 -0.48 -21.37 -7.75
N THR A 217 -0.68 -21.25 -6.44
CA THR A 217 -1.64 -21.98 -5.64
C THR A 217 -2.07 -21.10 -4.47
N LEU A 218 -3.14 -21.49 -3.78
CA LEU A 218 -3.47 -20.94 -2.47
C LEU A 218 -2.91 -21.85 -1.36
N PRO A 219 -2.60 -21.31 -0.16
CA PRO A 219 -2.24 -22.13 1.00
C PRO A 219 -3.35 -23.08 1.45
N GLU A 220 -3.00 -24.25 1.98
CA GLU A 220 -3.94 -25.25 2.50
C GLU A 220 -4.80 -24.74 3.68
N ASP A 221 -4.37 -23.69 4.35
CA ASP A 221 -5.06 -23.06 5.48
C ASP A 221 -5.79 -21.76 5.08
N VAL A 222 -6.20 -21.64 3.81
CA VAL A 222 -7.03 -20.52 3.30
C VAL A 222 -8.34 -20.39 4.07
N ASP A 223 -8.85 -21.48 4.63
CA ASP A 223 -10.06 -21.54 5.44
C ASP A 223 -9.97 -20.76 6.75
N LYS A 224 -8.79 -20.31 7.18
CA LYS A 224 -8.67 -19.39 8.33
C LYS A 224 -9.39 -18.06 8.12
N MET A 225 -9.56 -17.61 6.88
CA MET A 225 -10.20 -16.34 6.54
C MET A 225 -11.75 -16.44 6.57
N GLN A 226 -12.30 -16.84 7.72
CA GLN A 226 -13.73 -17.15 7.87
C GLN A 226 -14.68 -15.97 7.63
N CYS A 227 -14.21 -14.72 7.76
CA CYS A 227 -14.99 -13.51 7.48
C CYS A 227 -14.95 -13.06 6.02
N LEU A 228 -14.19 -13.75 5.15
CA LEU A 228 -13.97 -13.29 3.78
C LEU A 228 -15.23 -13.47 2.93
N HIS A 229 -15.69 -12.36 2.34
CA HIS A 229 -16.83 -12.31 1.44
C HIS A 229 -16.42 -12.21 -0.02
N THR A 230 -15.33 -11.50 -0.31
CA THR A 230 -14.85 -11.24 -1.67
C THR A 230 -13.38 -11.56 -1.81
N LEU A 231 -13.06 -12.43 -2.78
CA LEU A 231 -11.71 -12.83 -3.11
C LEU A 231 -11.43 -12.66 -4.60
N TRP A 232 -10.53 -11.74 -4.93
CA TRP A 232 -10.14 -11.42 -6.29
C TRP A 232 -8.74 -11.97 -6.57
N LEU A 233 -8.65 -12.91 -7.52
CA LEU A 233 -7.43 -13.65 -7.87
C LEU A 233 -7.18 -13.65 -9.39
N GLN A 234 -7.84 -12.77 -10.14
CA GLN A 234 -7.70 -12.66 -11.59
C GLN A 234 -6.26 -12.37 -12.02
N ARG A 235 -5.85 -12.84 -13.20
CA ARG A 235 -4.52 -12.58 -13.79
C ARG A 235 -3.37 -13.06 -12.90
N ASN A 236 -3.47 -14.29 -12.41
CA ASN A 236 -2.40 -14.97 -11.68
C ASN A 236 -1.93 -16.22 -12.47
N GLU A 237 -1.17 -17.10 -11.84
CA GLU A 237 -0.68 -18.36 -12.42
C GLU A 237 -1.32 -19.58 -11.73
N ILE A 238 -2.52 -19.43 -11.17
CA ILE A 238 -3.16 -20.46 -10.34
C ILE A 238 -3.54 -21.66 -11.20
N SER A 239 -3.00 -22.84 -10.88
CA SER A 239 -3.37 -24.09 -11.55
C SER A 239 -4.48 -24.84 -10.81
N ASP A 240 -4.46 -24.79 -9.48
CA ASP A 240 -5.34 -25.58 -8.62
C ASP A 240 -5.73 -24.79 -7.37
N LEU A 241 -6.86 -25.17 -6.76
CA LEU A 241 -7.34 -24.64 -5.49
C LEU A 241 -7.31 -25.75 -4.43
N PRO A 242 -6.91 -25.46 -3.18
CA PRO A 242 -6.93 -26.43 -2.09
C PRO A 242 -8.36 -26.76 -1.67
N ASP A 243 -8.60 -27.96 -1.15
CA ASP A 243 -9.93 -28.41 -0.70
C ASP A 243 -10.52 -27.52 0.40
N SER A 244 -9.65 -26.94 1.22
CA SER A 244 -10.03 -26.01 2.30
C SER A 244 -10.74 -24.76 1.81
N ILE A 245 -10.62 -24.36 0.53
CA ILE A 245 -11.39 -23.25 0.00
C ILE A 245 -12.91 -23.49 0.13
N GLY A 246 -13.36 -24.75 0.08
CA GLY A 246 -14.76 -25.13 0.27
C GLY A 246 -15.30 -24.85 1.67
N HIS A 247 -14.43 -24.57 2.64
CA HIS A 247 -14.81 -24.22 4.02
C HIS A 247 -15.03 -22.71 4.24
N LEU A 248 -14.80 -21.85 3.23
CA LEU A 248 -15.05 -20.41 3.32
C LEU A 248 -16.54 -20.08 3.20
N GLN A 249 -17.30 -20.37 4.26
CA GLN A 249 -18.76 -20.32 4.23
C GLN A 249 -19.34 -18.93 3.98
N ASN A 250 -18.61 -17.83 4.23
CA ASN A 250 -19.06 -16.47 3.97
C ASN A 250 -18.69 -15.95 2.56
N LEU A 251 -17.92 -16.72 1.79
CA LEU A 251 -17.45 -16.28 0.48
C LEU A 251 -18.62 -16.15 -0.49
N SER A 252 -18.85 -14.93 -0.98
CA SER A 252 -19.91 -14.58 -1.92
C SER A 252 -19.36 -14.36 -3.33
N THR A 253 -18.11 -13.93 -3.47
CA THR A 253 -17.52 -13.54 -4.75
C THR A 253 -16.12 -14.13 -4.88
N LEU A 254 -15.90 -14.94 -5.91
CA LEU A 254 -14.61 -15.54 -6.23
C LEU A 254 -14.24 -15.27 -7.70
N VAL A 255 -13.20 -14.47 -7.94
CA VAL A 255 -12.77 -14.12 -9.29
C VAL A 255 -11.46 -14.82 -9.63
N LEU A 256 -11.47 -15.72 -10.60
CA LEU A 256 -10.33 -16.54 -11.04
C LEU A 256 -10.01 -16.34 -12.53
N THR A 257 -10.53 -15.29 -13.16
CA THR A 257 -10.33 -14.98 -14.57
C THR A 257 -8.84 -14.90 -14.94
N ASN A 258 -8.45 -15.45 -16.10
CA ASN A 258 -7.08 -15.40 -16.61
C ASN A 258 -6.07 -16.02 -15.64
N ASN A 259 -6.23 -17.33 -15.42
CA ASN A 259 -5.34 -18.17 -14.62
C ASN A 259 -4.92 -19.40 -15.44
N ARG A 260 -4.40 -20.45 -14.78
CA ARG A 260 -3.93 -21.68 -15.42
C ARG A 260 -4.74 -22.91 -15.00
N MET A 261 -5.97 -22.72 -14.57
CA MET A 261 -6.81 -23.81 -14.09
C MET A 261 -7.20 -24.74 -15.23
N ARG A 262 -7.01 -26.04 -15.00
CA ARG A 262 -7.41 -27.11 -15.93
C ARG A 262 -8.73 -27.75 -15.57
N GLY A 263 -9.08 -27.71 -14.28
CA GLY A 263 -10.34 -28.22 -13.77
C GLY A 263 -10.89 -27.33 -12.67
N ILE A 264 -12.19 -27.47 -12.41
CA ILE A 264 -12.89 -26.82 -11.30
C ILE A 264 -13.09 -27.87 -10.21
N PRO A 265 -12.53 -27.70 -9.00
CA PRO A 265 -12.61 -28.73 -7.97
C PRO A 265 -14.02 -28.82 -7.36
N ALA A 266 -14.44 -30.05 -7.06
CA ALA A 266 -15.77 -30.33 -6.53
C ALA A 266 -16.05 -29.68 -5.17
N CYS A 267 -15.00 -29.36 -4.39
CA CYS A 267 -15.11 -28.66 -3.11
C CYS A 267 -15.80 -27.29 -3.24
N LEU A 268 -15.79 -26.64 -4.41
CA LEU A 268 -16.50 -25.37 -4.59
C LEU A 268 -18.03 -25.50 -4.48
N GLN A 269 -18.60 -26.70 -4.67
CA GLN A 269 -20.04 -26.94 -4.44
C GLN A 269 -20.44 -26.77 -2.97
N SER A 270 -19.50 -26.84 -2.01
CA SER A 270 -19.82 -26.64 -0.58
C SER A 270 -19.92 -25.17 -0.17
N LEU A 271 -19.62 -24.23 -1.07
CA LEU A 271 -19.71 -22.79 -0.82
C LEU A 271 -21.15 -22.29 -0.92
N ARG A 272 -21.89 -22.36 0.19
CA ARG A 272 -23.34 -22.08 0.23
C ARG A 272 -23.72 -20.63 -0.04
N ASN A 273 -22.83 -19.69 0.24
CA ASN A 273 -23.08 -18.27 0.05
C ASN A 273 -22.48 -17.70 -1.24
N LEU A 274 -21.84 -18.54 -2.08
CA LEU A 274 -21.23 -18.09 -3.32
C LEU A 274 -22.32 -17.63 -4.29
N ARG A 275 -22.22 -16.38 -4.73
CA ARG A 275 -23.15 -15.71 -5.66
C ARG A 275 -22.51 -15.42 -7.00
N PHE A 276 -21.21 -15.17 -7.00
CA PHE A 276 -20.46 -14.81 -8.18
C PHE A 276 -19.18 -15.63 -8.25
N VAL A 277 -18.97 -16.29 -9.38
CA VAL A 277 -17.70 -16.94 -9.70
C VAL A 277 -17.33 -16.68 -11.15
N ASN A 278 -16.04 -16.47 -11.42
CA ASN A 278 -15.59 -16.22 -12.78
C ASN A 278 -14.32 -17.01 -13.10
N PHE A 279 -14.43 -17.97 -14.01
CA PHE A 279 -13.34 -18.84 -14.49
C PHE A 279 -12.88 -18.52 -15.92
N ARG A 280 -13.35 -17.42 -16.52
CA ARG A 280 -13.01 -17.08 -17.92
C ARG A 280 -11.50 -17.02 -18.13
N ASP A 281 -11.06 -17.25 -19.36
CA ASP A 281 -9.63 -17.25 -19.73
C ASP A 281 -8.79 -18.25 -18.91
N ASN A 282 -9.33 -19.42 -18.59
CA ASN A 282 -8.58 -20.55 -18.05
C ASN A 282 -8.57 -21.71 -19.06
N PRO A 283 -7.47 -22.49 -19.14
CA PRO A 283 -7.38 -23.66 -20.01
C PRO A 283 -8.13 -24.88 -19.42
N LEU A 284 -9.43 -24.73 -19.19
CA LEU A 284 -10.29 -25.81 -18.65
C LEU A 284 -10.38 -26.96 -19.66
N GLU A 285 -10.23 -28.21 -19.19
CA GLU A 285 -10.12 -29.39 -20.06
C GLU A 285 -11.46 -29.85 -20.64
N LEU A 286 -12.56 -29.70 -19.89
CA LEU A 286 -13.90 -30.06 -20.34
C LEU A 286 -14.56 -28.88 -21.05
N GLU A 287 -15.12 -29.14 -22.23
CA GLU A 287 -16.03 -28.22 -22.90
C GLU A 287 -17.45 -28.44 -22.37
N VAL A 288 -17.91 -27.52 -21.53
CA VAL A 288 -19.29 -27.53 -21.01
C VAL A 288 -20.05 -26.36 -21.61
N SER A 289 -21.08 -26.68 -22.41
CA SER A 289 -22.03 -25.71 -22.93
C SER A 289 -23.27 -25.73 -22.05
N LEU A 290 -23.66 -24.55 -21.58
CA LEU A 290 -24.97 -24.36 -20.98
C LEU A 290 -26.03 -24.24 -22.09
N PRO A 291 -27.26 -24.78 -21.89
CA PRO A 291 -28.33 -24.61 -22.87
C PRO A 291 -28.66 -23.12 -23.05
N PRO A 292 -29.05 -22.67 -24.27
CA PRO A 292 -29.39 -21.27 -24.53
C PRO A 292 -30.53 -20.82 -23.62
N SER A 293 -30.44 -19.61 -23.06
CA SER A 293 -31.58 -19.03 -22.34
C SER A 293 -32.58 -18.45 -23.33
N GLU A 294 -33.87 -18.49 -23.00
CA GLU A 294 -34.91 -17.88 -23.84
C GLU A 294 -34.91 -16.35 -23.72
N ASP A 295 -34.27 -15.81 -22.66
CA ASP A 295 -34.13 -14.39 -22.36
C ASP A 295 -32.67 -13.93 -22.50
N GLU A 296 -32.42 -12.87 -23.28
CA GLU A 296 -31.09 -12.28 -23.50
C GLU A 296 -30.50 -11.68 -22.20
N GLU A 297 -31.35 -11.13 -21.32
CA GLU A 297 -30.94 -10.60 -20.00
C GLU A 297 -30.48 -11.73 -19.06
N GLU A 298 -31.11 -12.91 -19.11
CA GLU A 298 -30.67 -14.08 -18.36
C GLU A 298 -29.33 -14.62 -18.87
N GLU A 299 -29.05 -14.47 -20.16
CA GLU A 299 -27.78 -14.89 -20.76
C GLU A 299 -26.62 -14.01 -20.27
N GLU A 300 -26.82 -12.68 -20.22
CA GLU A 300 -25.86 -11.74 -19.63
C GLU A 300 -25.63 -12.00 -18.13
N GLU A 301 -26.69 -12.31 -17.37
CA GLU A 301 -26.57 -12.68 -15.95
C GLU A 301 -25.84 -14.03 -15.75
N ARG A 302 -26.09 -15.04 -16.58
CA ARG A 302 -25.39 -16.34 -16.53
C ARG A 302 -23.90 -16.18 -16.77
N ASP A 303 -23.56 -15.35 -17.76
CA ASP A 303 -22.18 -14.97 -18.03
C ASP A 303 -21.58 -14.17 -16.87
N LEU A 304 -22.35 -13.29 -16.24
CA LEU A 304 -21.91 -12.48 -15.11
C LEU A 304 -21.56 -13.38 -13.92
N PHE A 305 -22.46 -14.27 -13.50
CA PHE A 305 -22.34 -14.97 -12.22
C PHE A 305 -21.57 -16.29 -12.27
N GLY A 306 -21.45 -16.95 -13.43
CA GLY A 306 -20.63 -18.15 -13.67
C GLY A 306 -20.94 -19.40 -12.82
N LEU A 307 -21.91 -19.32 -11.89
CA LEU A 307 -22.27 -20.40 -10.96
C LEU A 307 -22.89 -21.61 -11.65
N GLN A 308 -23.79 -21.37 -12.61
CA GLN A 308 -24.42 -22.47 -13.35
C GLN A 308 -23.38 -23.25 -14.15
N PHE A 309 -22.45 -22.53 -14.80
CA PHE A 309 -21.34 -23.13 -15.52
C PHE A 309 -20.46 -23.96 -14.58
N MET A 310 -20.11 -23.43 -13.42
CA MET A 310 -19.34 -24.14 -12.40
C MET A 310 -20.01 -25.46 -11.99
N HIS A 311 -21.31 -25.44 -11.69
CA HIS A 311 -22.03 -26.67 -11.31
C HIS A 311 -22.09 -27.68 -12.45
N ALA A 312 -22.41 -27.25 -13.68
CA ALA A 312 -22.46 -28.12 -14.84
C ALA A 312 -21.08 -28.75 -15.13
N TYR A 313 -20.02 -27.95 -15.04
CA TYR A 313 -18.64 -28.42 -15.20
C TYR A 313 -18.27 -29.52 -14.21
N ILE A 314 -18.59 -29.31 -12.93
CA ILE A 314 -18.25 -30.28 -11.88
C ILE A 314 -19.05 -31.59 -12.09
N GLN A 315 -20.33 -31.51 -12.47
CA GLN A 315 -21.12 -32.72 -12.75
C GLN A 315 -20.57 -33.51 -13.94
N GLU A 316 -20.21 -32.83 -15.03
CA GLU A 316 -19.62 -33.48 -16.20
C GLU A 316 -18.27 -34.13 -15.87
N SER A 317 -17.43 -33.46 -15.08
CA SER A 317 -16.15 -34.00 -14.61
C SER A 317 -16.30 -35.28 -13.79
N LEU A 318 -17.34 -35.36 -12.95
CA LEU A 318 -17.64 -36.56 -12.16
C LEU A 318 -18.14 -37.71 -13.04
N ASN A 319 -18.93 -37.41 -14.08
CA ASN A 319 -19.44 -38.40 -15.02
C ASN A 319 -18.32 -38.96 -15.93
N SER A 320 -17.43 -38.10 -16.44
CA SER A 320 -16.31 -38.53 -17.28
C SER A 320 -15.30 -39.39 -16.52
N GLY A 321 -15.05 -39.08 -15.23
CA GLY A 321 -14.17 -39.88 -14.37
C GLY A 321 -14.77 -41.24 -13.95
N SER A 322 -16.10 -41.39 -14.01
CA SER A 322 -16.76 -42.68 -13.73
C SER A 322 -16.79 -43.60 -14.94
N THR A 323 -16.85 -43.06 -16.17
CA THR A 323 -16.71 -43.87 -17.40
C THR A 323 -15.32 -44.50 -17.55
N ASP A 324 -14.24 -43.84 -17.14
CA ASP A 324 -12.88 -44.41 -17.21
C ASP A 324 -12.68 -45.57 -16.21
N ASN A 325 -13.37 -45.55 -15.07
CA ASN A 325 -13.33 -46.63 -14.08
C ASN A 325 -14.19 -47.86 -14.47
N GLU A 326 -15.24 -47.69 -15.28
CA GLU A 326 -16.03 -48.83 -15.79
C GLU A 326 -15.29 -49.65 -16.88
N PHE A 327 -14.32 -49.06 -17.58
CA PHE A 327 -13.47 -49.80 -18.52
C PHE A 327 -12.35 -50.58 -17.84
N LEU A 328 -11.82 -50.11 -16.70
CA LEU A 328 -10.79 -50.83 -15.94
C LEU A 328 -11.33 -52.06 -15.18
N ASN A 329 -12.63 -52.07 -14.81
CA ASN A 329 -13.25 -53.22 -14.14
C ASN A 329 -13.73 -54.33 -15.09
N LYS A 330 -13.61 -54.17 -16.41
CA LYS A 330 -14.00 -55.23 -17.38
C LYS A 330 -12.86 -56.15 -17.80
N ASP A 331 -11.61 -55.82 -17.45
CA ASP A 331 -10.44 -56.63 -17.82
C ASP A 331 -10.02 -57.65 -16.75
N GLU A 332 -10.58 -57.63 -15.53
CA GLU A 332 -10.32 -58.66 -14.51
C GLU A 332 -11.20 -59.92 -14.62
N ASP A 333 -12.32 -59.88 -15.36
CA ASP A 333 -13.22 -61.04 -15.53
C ASP A 333 -12.88 -61.95 -16.72
N LEU A 334 -11.76 -61.72 -17.42
CA LEU A 334 -11.29 -62.55 -18.54
C LEU A 334 -10.14 -63.52 -18.20
N PHE A 335 -9.72 -63.57 -16.94
CA PHE A 335 -8.79 -64.58 -16.43
C PHE A 335 -9.33 -65.23 -15.15
N SER A 336 -10.34 -66.09 -15.29
CA SER A 336 -10.70 -67.11 -14.28
C SER A 336 -11.25 -68.36 -14.94
#